data_AF-A0A7X5JFN1-F1
#
_entry.id   AF-A0A7X5JFN1-F1
#
_cell.length_a   1.000
_cell.length_b   1.000
_cell.length_c   1.000
_cell.angle_alpha   90.00
_cell.angle_beta   90.00
_cell.angle_gamma   90.00
#
_symmetry.space_group_name_H-M   'P 1'
#
loop_
_entity.id
_entity.type
_entity.pdbx_description
1 polymer ?
#
loop_
_entity_poly.entity_id
_entity_poly.type
_entity_poly.pdbx_seq_one_letter_code
_entity_poly.pdbx_strand_id
1 'polypeptide(L)'
;MPAPKNKKQTKTVEPKKISLPALKPKNPKIRGVIYSVLFLFLILASLKLAGTVGTFVHEKIMLDLFGYGFALVPLVLLFASVQTFSERETKTSVKISLLILCISILGLLHILFSTSELEVGGFVGQVIGNPLVSGFEKLFSSILL
;
A
#
# COMPACT_ATOMS: atom_id res chain seq x y z
N MET A 1 -43.83 -6.83 -60.89
CA MET A 1 -43.08 -5.77 -60.17
C MET A 1 -43.63 -5.66 -58.74
N PRO A 2 -42.91 -6.15 -57.71
CA PRO A 2 -43.31 -5.96 -56.31
C PRO A 2 -42.57 -4.77 -55.66
N ALA A 3 -43.30 -3.99 -54.86
CA ALA A 3 -42.86 -2.76 -54.18
C ALA A 3 -41.84 -3.00 -53.04
N PRO A 4 -40.95 -2.04 -52.72
CA PRO A 4 -39.98 -2.20 -51.63
C PRO A 4 -40.60 -1.89 -50.26
N LYS A 5 -40.49 -2.85 -49.33
CA LYS A 5 -40.86 -2.70 -47.91
C LYS A 5 -39.85 -1.80 -47.18
N ASN A 6 -40.32 -0.67 -46.68
CA ASN A 6 -39.53 0.28 -45.91
C ASN A 6 -39.45 -0.17 -44.43
N LYS A 7 -38.30 -0.69 -44.00
CA LYS A 7 -38.02 -1.05 -42.59
C LYS A 7 -37.64 0.23 -41.82
N LYS A 8 -38.55 0.72 -40.97
CA LYS A 8 -38.27 1.76 -39.96
C LYS A 8 -37.15 1.28 -39.02
N GLN A 9 -36.02 1.99 -39.02
CA GLN A 9 -34.96 1.82 -38.04
C GLN A 9 -35.37 2.48 -36.72
N THR A 10 -35.64 1.66 -35.70
CA THR A 10 -35.82 2.12 -34.32
C THR A 10 -34.44 2.46 -33.74
N LYS A 11 -34.16 3.75 -33.53
CA LYS A 11 -32.94 4.20 -32.84
C LYS A 11 -33.05 3.87 -31.35
N THR A 12 -32.34 2.85 -30.91
CA THR A 12 -32.08 2.58 -29.49
C THR A 12 -31.22 3.71 -28.92
N VAL A 13 -31.79 4.54 -28.05
CA VAL A 13 -31.07 5.60 -27.35
C VAL A 13 -30.26 4.95 -26.23
N GLU A 14 -28.94 4.89 -26.39
CA GLU A 14 -28.04 4.43 -25.34
C GLU A 14 -28.03 5.42 -24.16
N PRO A 15 -28.07 4.96 -22.90
CA PRO A 15 -28.04 5.84 -21.75
C PRO A 15 -26.68 6.54 -21.66
N LYS A 16 -26.70 7.87 -21.74
CA LYS A 16 -25.55 8.76 -21.61
C LYS A 16 -24.92 8.55 -20.22
N LYS A 17 -23.87 7.73 -20.15
CA LYS A 17 -23.04 7.55 -18.95
C LYS A 17 -22.47 8.91 -18.54
N ILE A 18 -22.89 9.40 -17.38
CA ILE A 18 -22.33 10.57 -16.73
C ILE A 18 -20.87 10.25 -16.44
N SER A 19 -20.00 10.75 -17.31
CA SER A 19 -18.57 10.57 -17.21
C SER A 19 -18.08 11.58 -16.18
N LEU A 20 -17.92 11.14 -14.94
CA LEU A 20 -17.23 11.94 -13.92
C LEU A 20 -15.87 12.36 -14.51
N PRO A 21 -15.52 13.65 -14.51
CA PRO A 21 -14.22 14.09 -14.99
C PRO A 21 -13.16 13.44 -14.09
N ALA A 22 -12.50 12.43 -14.63
CA ALA A 22 -11.35 11.83 -13.98
C ALA A 22 -10.30 12.94 -13.87
N LEU A 23 -10.15 13.50 -12.66
CA LEU A 23 -9.03 14.36 -12.31
C LEU A 23 -7.74 13.50 -12.34
N LYS A 24 -7.29 13.14 -13.54
CA LYS A 24 -5.92 12.70 -13.76
C LYS A 24 -5.06 13.95 -13.56
N PRO A 25 -4.21 14.02 -12.52
CA PRO A 25 -3.29 15.12 -12.39
C PRO A 25 -2.44 15.18 -13.67
N LYS A 26 -2.56 16.28 -14.40
CA LYS A 26 -1.92 16.50 -15.70
C LYS A 26 -0.38 16.53 -15.62
N ASN A 27 0.18 16.54 -14.41
CA ASN A 27 1.61 16.65 -14.18
C ASN A 27 2.10 15.59 -13.16
N PRO A 28 2.92 14.60 -13.57
CA PRO A 28 3.40 13.53 -12.68
C PRO A 28 4.19 14.05 -11.48
N LYS A 29 4.77 15.25 -11.60
CA LYS A 29 5.54 15.93 -10.55
C LYS A 29 4.71 16.24 -9.30
N ILE A 30 3.41 16.51 -9.45
CA ILE A 30 2.50 16.76 -8.33
C ILE A 30 2.43 15.54 -7.40
N ARG A 31 2.43 14.33 -7.97
CA ARG A 31 2.43 13.08 -7.20
C ARG A 31 3.71 12.92 -6.38
N GLY A 32 4.86 13.35 -6.92
CA GLY A 32 6.14 13.34 -6.21
C GLY A 32 6.13 14.28 -5.01
N VAL A 33 5.61 15.49 -5.19
CA VAL A 33 5.44 16.46 -4.09
C VAL A 33 4.54 15.89 -2.99
N ILE A 34 3.42 15.26 -3.35
CA ILE A 34 2.51 14.63 -2.38
C ILE A 34 3.25 13.55 -1.56
N TYR A 35 4.00 12.66 -2.21
CA TYR A 35 4.77 11.64 -1.50
C TYR A 35 5.85 12.24 -0.60
N SER A 36 6.50 13.32 -1.04
CA SER A 36 7.51 14.00 -0.24
C SER A 36 6.94 14.70 0.99
N VAL A 37 5.79 15.36 0.84
CA VAL A 37 5.09 16.00 1.97
C VAL A 37 4.61 14.93 2.95
N LEU A 38 4.07 13.83 2.45
CA LEU A 38 3.59 12.74 3.29
C LEU A 38 4.75 12.04 4.03
N PHE A 39 5.90 11.86 3.36
CA PHE A 39 7.14 11.38 3.98
C PHE A 39 7.58 12.29 5.14
N LEU A 40 7.65 13.59 4.88
CA LEU A 40 8.06 14.57 5.88
C LEU A 40 7.07 14.58 7.06
N PHE A 41 5.77 14.55 6.77
CA PHE A 41 4.74 14.46 7.79
C PHE A 41 4.89 13.21 8.67
N LEU A 42 5.14 12.05 8.09
CA LEU A 42 5.34 10.79 8.81
C LEU A 42 6.57 10.81 9.72
N ILE A 43 7.68 11.41 9.26
CA ILE A 43 8.88 11.60 10.10
C ILE A 43 8.58 12.55 11.26
N LEU A 44 7.97 13.70 10.99
CA LEU A 44 7.63 14.66 12.05
C LEU A 44 6.62 14.07 13.03
N ALA A 45 5.70 13.22 12.56
CA ALA A 45 4.76 12.48 13.40
C ALA A 45 5.46 11.49 14.32
N SER A 46 6.44 10.74 13.82
CA SER A 46 7.26 9.84 14.63
C SER A 46 8.07 10.57 15.69
N LEU A 47 8.55 11.77 15.38
CA LEU A 47 9.27 12.63 16.33
C LEU A 47 8.34 13.39 17.30
N LYS A 48 7.02 13.16 17.26
CA LYS A 48 6.00 13.89 18.03
C LYS A 48 5.97 15.41 17.77
N LEU A 49 6.52 15.85 16.65
CA LEU A 49 6.61 17.27 16.23
C LEU A 49 5.46 17.69 15.30
N ALA A 50 4.68 16.75 14.77
CA ALA A 50 3.57 17.02 13.85
C ALA A 50 2.25 17.41 14.58
N GLY A 51 2.32 17.77 15.87
CA GLY A 51 1.16 18.13 16.69
C GLY A 51 0.23 16.95 17.02
N THR A 52 -0.90 17.22 17.66
CA THR A 52 -1.85 16.21 18.16
C THR A 52 -2.29 15.22 17.07
N VAL A 53 -2.57 15.71 15.86
CA VAL A 53 -3.00 14.86 14.74
C VAL A 53 -1.87 13.93 14.30
N GLY A 54 -0.65 14.43 14.19
CA GLY A 54 0.50 13.61 13.81
C GLY A 54 0.81 12.54 14.85
N THR A 55 0.78 12.90 16.13
CA THR A 55 0.98 11.94 17.23
C THR A 55 -0.11 10.86 17.22
N PHE A 56 -1.37 11.23 17.01
CA PHE A 56 -2.46 10.26 16.89
C PHE A 56 -2.25 9.30 15.70
N VAL A 57 -1.87 9.82 14.53
CA VAL A 57 -1.59 8.98 13.36
C VAL A 57 -0.43 8.02 13.63
N HIS A 58 0.63 8.49 14.30
CA HIS A 58 1.76 7.63 14.64
C HIS A 58 1.39 6.55 15.67
N GLU A 59 0.77 6.95 16.78
CA GLU A 59 0.50 6.07 17.91
C GLU A 59 -0.67 5.11 17.68
N LYS A 60 -1.72 5.53 16.97
CA LYS A 60 -2.92 4.68 16.76
C LYS A 60 -2.98 3.99 15.42
N ILE A 61 -2.34 4.52 14.39
CA ILE A 61 -2.45 3.94 13.04
C ILE A 61 -1.15 3.24 12.68
N MET A 62 -0.02 3.95 12.76
CA MET A 62 1.26 3.38 12.34
C MET A 62 1.74 2.29 13.30
N LEU A 63 1.70 2.54 14.60
CA LEU A 63 2.15 1.57 15.60
C LEU A 63 1.25 0.33 15.62
N ASP A 64 -0.08 0.47 15.55
CA ASP A 64 -0.98 -0.69 15.52
C ASP A 64 -0.81 -1.53 14.23
N LEU A 65 -0.66 -0.90 13.05
CA LEU A 65 -0.53 -1.66 11.79
C LEU A 65 0.86 -2.23 11.56
N PHE A 66 1.90 -1.42 11.78
CA PHE A 66 3.26 -1.73 11.38
C PHE A 66 4.20 -1.99 12.57
N GLY A 67 3.75 -1.75 13.80
CA GLY A 67 4.58 -1.86 14.99
C GLY A 67 5.77 -0.92 14.94
N TYR A 68 6.88 -1.35 15.54
CA TYR A 68 8.18 -0.69 15.40
C TYR A 68 8.75 -0.76 13.97
N GLY A 69 8.20 -1.63 13.11
CA GLY A 69 8.46 -1.66 11.67
C GLY A 69 7.93 -0.46 10.90
N PHE A 70 7.23 0.50 11.54
CA PHE A 70 6.70 1.70 10.89
C PHE A 70 7.78 2.51 10.15
N ALA A 71 9.06 2.42 10.55
CA ALA A 71 10.18 3.09 9.90
C ALA A 71 10.34 2.72 8.40
N LEU A 72 9.83 1.57 7.97
CA LEU A 72 9.79 1.20 6.55
C LEU A 72 8.85 2.10 5.74
N VAL A 73 7.75 2.57 6.31
CA VAL A 73 6.74 3.35 5.59
C VAL A 73 7.29 4.67 5.03
N PRO A 74 7.93 5.55 5.83
CA PRO A 74 8.55 6.75 5.28
C PRO A 74 9.67 6.41 4.28
N LEU A 75 10.44 5.34 4.48
CA LEU A 75 11.48 4.94 3.53
C LEU A 75 10.91 4.60 2.14
N VAL A 76 9.78 3.87 2.09
CA VAL A 76 9.09 3.53 0.84
C VAL A 76 8.52 4.77 0.16
N LEU A 77 7.94 5.70 0.92
CA LEU A 77 7.44 6.97 0.40
C LEU A 77 8.56 7.83 -0.19
N LEU A 78 9.73 7.87 0.46
CA LEU A 78 10.89 8.58 -0.05
C LEU A 78 11.33 7.99 -1.40
N PHE A 79 11.40 6.67 -1.49
CA PHE A 79 11.76 5.99 -2.74
C PHE A 79 10.74 6.28 -3.85
N ALA A 80 9.45 6.25 -3.53
CA ALA A 80 8.36 6.60 -4.46
C ALA A 80 8.42 8.07 -4.92
N SER A 81 8.81 8.97 -4.02
CA SER A 81 9.01 10.40 -4.31
C SER A 81 10.16 10.61 -5.30
N VAL A 82 11.35 10.11 -4.99
CA VAL A 82 12.55 10.21 -5.84
C VAL A 82 12.29 9.64 -7.23
N GLN A 83 11.64 8.48 -7.28
CA GLN A 83 11.31 7.83 -8.54
C GLN A 83 10.33 8.63 -9.39
N THR A 84 9.37 9.31 -8.76
CA THR A 84 8.43 10.20 -9.46
C THR A 84 9.13 11.45 -10.00
N PHE A 85 10.07 12.02 -9.26
CA PHE A 85 10.86 13.18 -9.72
C PHE A 85 11.85 12.83 -10.83
N SER A 86 12.43 11.62 -10.81
CA SER A 86 13.35 11.15 -11.84
C SER A 86 12.66 10.83 -13.18
N GLU A 87 11.33 11.00 -13.30
CA GLU A 87 10.51 10.64 -14.46
C GLU A 87 10.72 9.19 -14.96
N ARG A 88 11.31 8.32 -14.12
CA ARG A 88 11.48 6.91 -14.45
C ARG A 88 10.13 6.23 -14.32
N GLU A 89 9.59 5.82 -15.45
CA GLU A 89 8.43 4.94 -15.46
C GLU A 89 8.79 3.64 -14.76
N THR A 90 8.29 3.52 -13.54
CA THR A 90 8.41 2.29 -12.79
C THR A 90 7.34 1.34 -13.23
N LYS A 91 7.78 0.18 -13.73
CA LYS A 91 6.90 -0.95 -13.98
C LYS A 91 6.10 -1.25 -12.72
N THR A 92 4.82 -1.54 -12.89
CA THR A 92 3.93 -1.93 -11.79
C THR A 92 4.50 -3.12 -11.01
N SER A 93 5.21 -4.03 -11.69
CA SER A 93 5.92 -5.15 -11.06
C SER A 93 6.90 -4.70 -9.97
N VAL A 94 7.69 -3.65 -10.21
CA VAL A 94 8.67 -3.14 -9.23
C VAL A 94 7.98 -2.62 -7.97
N LYS A 95 6.81 -1.96 -8.13
CA LYS A 95 6.01 -1.47 -7.00
C LYS A 95 5.44 -2.61 -6.19
N ILE A 96 4.95 -3.66 -6.85
CA ILE A 96 4.45 -4.87 -6.20
C ILE A 96 5.59 -5.58 -5.47
N SER A 97 6.76 -5.74 -6.10
CA SER A 97 7.94 -6.33 -5.46
C SER A 97 8.37 -5.55 -4.22
N LEU A 98 8.35 -4.22 -4.27
CA LEU A 98 8.68 -3.38 -3.11
C LEU A 98 7.67 -3.57 -1.98
N LEU A 99 6.37 -3.65 -2.30
CA LEU A 99 5.32 -3.94 -1.30
C LEU A 99 5.50 -5.33 -0.68
N ILE A 100 5.72 -6.36 -1.51
CA ILE A 100 6.01 -7.72 -1.05
C ILE A 100 7.24 -7.72 -0.14
N LEU A 101 8.30 -7.00 -0.51
CA LEU A 101 9.52 -6.89 0.28
C LEU A 101 9.24 -6.26 1.64
N CYS A 102 8.45 -5.18 1.68
CA CYS A 102 8.09 -4.52 2.93
C CYS A 102 7.28 -5.44 3.84
N ILE A 103 6.29 -6.16 3.29
CA ILE A 103 5.49 -7.12 4.03
C ILE A 103 6.37 -8.25 4.57
N SER A 104 7.32 -8.73 3.75
CA SER A 104 8.25 -9.78 4.14
C SER A 104 9.19 -9.32 5.27
N ILE A 105 9.72 -8.10 5.20
CA ILE A 105 10.53 -7.52 6.27
C ILE A 105 9.71 -7.35 7.56
N LEU A 106 8.44 -6.94 7.47
CA LEU A 106 7.56 -6.85 8.63
C LEU A 106 7.28 -8.21 9.28
N GLY A 107 6.99 -9.22 8.46
CA GLY A 107 6.82 -10.60 8.94
C GLY A 107 8.10 -11.13 9.58
N LEU A 108 9.26 -10.84 9.00
CA LEU A 108 10.54 -11.25 9.57
C LEU A 108 10.85 -10.51 10.89
N LEU A 109 10.58 -9.21 10.96
CA LEU A 109 10.69 -8.42 12.20
C LEU A 109 9.79 -9.00 13.29
N HIS A 110 8.58 -9.43 12.93
CA HIS A 110 7.69 -10.11 13.85
C HIS A 110 8.28 -11.43 14.35
N ILE A 111 8.82 -12.27 13.45
CA ILE A 111 9.36 -13.58 13.85
C ILE A 111 10.61 -13.45 14.71
N LEU A 112 11.50 -12.49 14.40
CA LEU A 112 12.82 -12.40 15.03
C LEU A 112 12.83 -11.56 16.32
N PHE A 113 12.00 -10.52 16.38
CA PHE A 113 12.09 -9.52 17.45
C PHE A 113 10.79 -9.34 18.23
N SER A 114 9.68 -9.92 17.77
CA SER A 114 8.43 -9.84 18.52
C SER A 114 8.53 -10.72 19.77
N THR A 115 8.23 -10.12 20.90
CA THR A 115 8.19 -10.80 22.20
C THR A 115 6.83 -10.57 22.83
N SER A 116 6.50 -11.28 23.90
CA SER A 116 5.21 -11.17 24.58
C SER A 116 4.84 -9.75 25.03
N GLU A 117 5.82 -8.85 25.16
CA GLU A 117 5.62 -7.46 25.58
C GLU A 117 5.88 -6.42 24.47
N LEU A 118 6.46 -6.82 23.33
CA LEU A 118 6.85 -5.89 22.27
C LEU A 118 6.44 -6.40 20.89
N GLU A 119 5.39 -5.79 20.33
CA GLU A 119 4.92 -6.09 18.98
C GLU A 119 5.72 -5.29 17.93
N VAL A 120 6.79 -5.90 17.42
CA VAL A 120 7.72 -5.22 16.50
C VAL A 120 7.19 -5.16 15.06
N GLY A 121 6.44 -6.18 14.63
CA GLY A 121 5.86 -6.25 13.28
C GLY A 121 4.43 -5.71 13.13
N GLY A 122 3.80 -5.30 14.23
CA GLY A 122 2.39 -4.89 14.27
C GLY A 122 1.43 -5.94 13.70
N PHE A 123 0.19 -5.51 13.40
CA PHE A 123 -0.83 -6.40 12.86
C PHE A 123 -0.42 -7.06 11.53
N VAL A 124 0.20 -6.31 10.61
CA VAL A 124 0.59 -6.85 9.30
C VAL A 124 1.68 -7.92 9.45
N GLY A 125 2.65 -7.70 10.33
CA GLY A 125 3.69 -8.69 10.63
C GLY A 125 3.14 -9.94 11.29
N GLN A 126 2.16 -9.81 12.19
CA GLN A 126 1.50 -10.94 12.83
C GLN A 126 0.74 -11.82 11.83
N VAL A 127 -0.06 -11.21 10.96
CA VAL A 127 -0.88 -11.93 9.96
C VAL A 127 -0.01 -12.79 9.04
N ILE A 128 1.20 -12.31 8.71
CA ILE A 128 2.11 -13.03 7.82
C ILE A 128 3.06 -13.96 8.59
N GLY A 129 3.56 -13.53 9.75
CA GLY A 129 4.55 -14.27 10.53
C GLY A 129 3.97 -15.48 11.25
N ASN A 130 2.79 -15.35 11.89
CA ASN A 130 2.17 -16.42 12.67
C ASN A 130 1.90 -17.71 11.86
N PRO A 131 1.28 -17.66 10.66
CA PRO A 131 1.07 -18.88 9.88
C PRO A 131 2.39 -19.50 9.40
N LEU A 132 3.42 -18.66 9.18
CA LEU A 132 4.72 -19.13 8.76
C LEU A 132 5.39 -19.94 9.88
N VAL A 133 5.42 -19.40 11.10
CA VAL A 133 5.95 -20.10 12.28
C VAL A 133 5.17 -21.38 12.57
N SER A 134 3.84 -21.31 12.59
CA SER A 134 3.00 -22.50 12.84
C SER A 134 3.19 -23.59 11.78
N GLY A 135 3.37 -23.22 10.51
CA GLY A 135 3.68 -24.15 9.44
C GLY A 135 5.04 -24.84 9.64
N PHE A 136 6.07 -24.07 10.02
CA PHE A 136 7.39 -24.61 10.32
C PHE A 136 7.37 -25.54 11.53
N GLU A 137 6.76 -25.14 12.65
CA GLU A 137 6.64 -25.97 13.86
C GLU A 137 6.00 -27.32 13.56
N LYS A 138 4.92 -27.33 12.77
CA LYS A 138 4.24 -28.57 12.37
C LYS A 138 5.13 -29.47 11.52
N LEU A 139 5.87 -28.90 10.56
CA LEU A 139 6.79 -29.67 9.71
C LEU A 139 7.96 -30.24 10.52
N PHE A 140 8.56 -29.43 11.40
CA PHE A 140 9.65 -29.89 12.28
C PHE A 140 9.17 -30.97 13.24
N SER A 141 8.00 -30.80 13.86
CA SER A 141 7.43 -31.83 14.73
C SER A 141 7.16 -33.14 13.99
N SER A 142 6.80 -33.10 12.70
CA SER A 142 6.59 -34.30 11.88
C SER A 142 7.88 -34.99 11.43
N ILE A 143 9.02 -34.28 11.41
CA ILE A 143 10.31 -34.87 11.01
C ILE A 143 11.07 -35.45 12.21
N LEU A 144 10.87 -34.88 13.40
CA LEU A 144 11.58 -35.23 14.62
C LEU A 144 10.91 -36.38 15.41
N LEU A 145 9.65 -36.66 15.13
CA LEU A 145 8.81 -37.65 15.82
C LEU A 145 8.43 -38.78 14.86
#